data_AF-A0A3M1RIX8-F1
#
_entry.id   AF-A0A3M1RIX8-F1
#
_cell.length_a   1.000
_cell.length_b   1.000
_cell.length_c   1.000
_cell.angle_alpha   90.00
_cell.angle_beta   90.00
_cell.angle_gamma   90.00
#
_symmetry.space_group_name_H-M   'P 1'
#
loop_
_entity.id
_entity.type
_entity.pdbx_description
1 polymer ?
#
loop_
_entity_poly.entity_id
_entity_poly.type
_entity_poly.pdbx_seq_one_letter_code
_entity_poly.pdbx_strand_id
1 'polypeptide(L)' 'MGLWDYEPPEVDASQFSSTDAMPGTKEKLSVLAERVQKGLPLWHPDDRNGMDQPFRPNKPR' A
#
# COMPACT_ATOMS: atom_id res chain seq x y z
N MET A 1 8.54 -21.41 -2.54
CA MET A 1 9.80 -20.66 -2.55
C MET A 1 9.55 -19.36 -3.30
N GLY A 2 9.96 -18.21 -2.76
CA GLY A 2 9.83 -16.92 -3.45
C GLY A 2 11.02 -16.65 -4.37
N LEU A 3 10.82 -15.78 -5.36
CA LEU A 3 11.90 -15.20 -6.17
C LEU A 3 12.55 -14.09 -5.34
N TRP A 4 13.79 -14.31 -4.90
CA TRP A 4 14.52 -13.36 -4.05
C TRP A 4 15.09 -12.17 -4.83
N ASP A 5 15.19 -12.32 -6.15
CA ASP A 5 15.71 -11.37 -7.13
C ASP A 5 14.62 -10.72 -7.98
N TYR A 6 13.34 -10.93 -7.63
CA TYR A 6 12.23 -10.30 -8.33
C TYR A 6 12.16 -8.82 -8.00
N GLU A 7 12.52 -7.99 -8.98
CA GLU A 7 12.24 -6.56 -9.00
C GLU A 7 10.87 -6.36 -9.67
N PRO A 8 9.82 -5.94 -8.95
CA PRO A 8 8.56 -5.60 -9.57
C PRO A 8 8.74 -4.40 -10.52
N PRO A 9 7.96 -4.32 -11.62
CA PRO A 9 7.98 -3.14 -12.47
C PRO A 9 7.62 -1.90 -11.66
N GLU A 10 8.28 -0.77 -11.95
CA GLU A 10 7.92 0.51 -11.37
C GLU A 10 6.51 0.89 -11.82
N VAL A 11 5.59 0.98 -10.85
CA VAL A 11 4.22 1.45 -11.07
C VAL A 11 4.10 2.83 -10.44
N ASP A 12 3.65 3.80 -11.23
CA ASP A 12 3.43 5.16 -10.74
C ASP A 12 2.41 5.15 -9.59
N ALA A 13 2.73 5.88 -8.51
CA ALA A 13 1.89 5.98 -7.32
C ALA A 13 0.48 6.51 -7.64
N SER A 14 0.32 7.31 -8.70
CA SER A 14 -0.98 7.79 -9.15
C SER A 14 -1.92 6.68 -9.65
N GLN A 15 -1.41 5.47 -9.90
CA GLN A 15 -2.21 4.36 -10.43
C GLN A 15 -2.92 3.54 -9.35
N PHE A 16 -2.58 3.74 -8.07
CA PHE A 16 -3.16 2.99 -6.95
C PHE A 16 -3.30 3.84 -5.70
N SER A 17 -4.36 3.62 -4.93
CA SER A 17 -4.63 4.43 -3.75
C SER A 17 -3.68 4.10 -2.60
N SER A 18 -3.24 5.12 -1.86
CA SER A 18 -2.69 4.99 -0.51
C SER A 18 -3.71 4.35 0.45
N THR A 19 -3.27 4.02 1.64
CA THR A 19 -4.14 3.74 2.78
C THR A 19 -3.65 4.43 4.04
N ASP A 20 -4.59 5.13 4.66
CA ASP A 20 -4.41 5.79 5.93
C ASP A 20 -4.76 4.91 7.14
N ALA A 21 -5.12 3.65 6.89
CA ALA A 21 -5.39 2.70 7.94
C ALA A 21 -4.21 2.60 8.92
N MET A 22 -4.53 2.51 10.21
CA MET A 22 -3.55 2.45 11.28
C MET A 22 -2.64 1.22 11.14
N PRO A 23 -1.33 1.33 11.39
CA PRO A 23 -0.44 0.18 11.45
C PRO A 23 -0.98 -0.91 12.40
N GLY A 24 -0.93 -2.17 11.95
CA GLY A 24 -1.41 -3.32 12.74
C GLY A 24 -2.92 -3.56 12.71
N THR A 25 -3.70 -2.73 12.01
CA THR A 25 -5.14 -2.96 11.84
C THR A 25 -5.46 -3.97 10.74
N LYS A 26 -6.61 -4.64 10.87
CA LYS A 26 -7.14 -5.53 9.80
C LYS A 26 -7.40 -4.76 8.51
N GLU A 27 -7.86 -3.52 8.61
CA GLU A 27 -8.11 -2.64 7.45
C GLU A 27 -6.85 -2.43 6.62
N LYS A 28 -5.70 -2.14 7.28
CA LYS A 28 -4.41 -2.02 6.59
C LYS A 28 -4.08 -3.31 5.84
N LEU A 29 -4.21 -4.45 6.51
CA LEU A 29 -3.93 -5.76 5.89
C LEU A 29 -4.85 -6.04 4.69
N SER A 30 -6.12 -5.68 4.77
CA SER A 30 -7.08 -5.84 3.66
C SER A 30 -6.66 -5.03 2.44
N VAL A 31 -6.27 -3.77 2.60
CA VAL A 31 -5.82 -2.94 1.47
C VAL A 31 -4.53 -3.47 0.86
N LEU A 32 -3.55 -3.84 1.69
CA LEU A 32 -2.27 -4.38 1.21
C LEU A 32 -2.47 -5.72 0.47
N ALA A 33 -3.34 -6.59 0.97
CA ALA A 33 -3.68 -7.86 0.34
C ALA A 33 -4.37 -7.66 -1.02
N GLU A 34 -5.34 -6.74 -1.10
CA GLU A 34 -6.00 -6.39 -2.36
C GLU A 34 -4.99 -5.89 -3.40
N ARG A 35 -4.03 -5.07 -2.97
CA ARG A 35 -2.98 -4.52 -3.84
C ARG A 35 -2.10 -5.62 -4.43
N VAL A 36 -1.64 -6.56 -3.60
CA VAL A 36 -0.87 -7.73 -4.05
C VAL A 36 -1.68 -8.61 -5.00
N GLN A 37 -2.97 -8.85 -4.71
CA GLN A 37 -3.84 -9.64 -5.59
C GLN A 37 -4.02 -9.01 -6.98
N LYS A 38 -3.90 -7.68 -7.08
CA LYS A 38 -3.94 -6.93 -8.34
C LYS A 38 -2.59 -6.84 -9.06
N GLY A 39 -1.52 -7.43 -8.51
CA GLY A 39 -0.17 -7.33 -9.05
C GLY A 39 0.44 -5.92 -8.92
N LEU A 40 -0.07 -5.11 -8.00
CA LEU A 40 0.44 -3.76 -7.72
C LEU A 40 1.54 -3.82 -6.64
N PRO A 41 2.42 -2.81 -6.55
CA PRO A 41 3.43 -2.73 -5.49
C PRO A 41 2.80 -2.84 -4.11
N LEU A 42 3.43 -3.55 -3.17
CA LEU A 42 2.86 -3.72 -1.83
C LEU A 42 2.63 -2.37 -1.12
N TRP A 43 3.57 -1.43 -1.26
CA TRP A 43 3.57 -0.14 -0.56
C TRP A 43 3.26 1.02 -1.50
N HIS A 44 2.43 1.96 -1.04
CA HIS A 44 2.30 3.28 -1.64
C HIS A 44 3.18 4.28 -0.87
N PRO A 45 3.85 5.25 -1.52
CA PRO A 45 4.69 6.24 -0.81
C PRO A 45 3.93 7.07 0.24
N ASP A 46 2.65 7.36 -0.01
CA ASP A 46 1.75 8.03 0.94
C ASP A 46 0.99 7.08 1.90
N ASP A 47 1.34 5.78 1.97
CA ASP A 47 0.74 4.88 2.96
C ASP A 47 1.12 5.32 4.38
N ARG A 48 0.13 5.38 5.29
CA ARG A 48 0.40 5.66 6.71
C ARG A 48 1.31 4.58 7.30
N ASN A 49 2.46 4.99 7.82
CA ASN A 49 3.48 4.08 8.36
C ASN A 49 3.78 4.29 9.85
N GLY A 50 3.16 5.30 10.49
CA GLY A 50 3.34 5.63 11.90
C GLY A 50 2.02 5.86 12.64
N MET A 51 2.04 5.63 13.95
CA MET A 51 0.90 5.92 14.84
C MET A 51 0.71 7.44 15.03
N ASP A 52 1.82 8.18 15.04
CA ASP A 52 1.90 9.64 15.22
C ASP A 52 1.49 10.45 13.99
N GLN A 53 1.30 9.80 12.84
CA GLN A 53 0.91 10.48 11.61
C GLN A 53 -0.56 10.93 11.65
N PRO A 54 -0.87 12.16 11.18
CA PRO A 54 -2.24 12.62 11.09
C PRO A 54 -3.01 11.83 10.04
N PHE A 55 -4.33 11.70 10.21
CA PHE A 55 -5.18 11.06 9.23
C PHE A 55 -5.15 11.82 7.89
N ARG A 56 -4.81 11.12 6.80
CA ARG A 56 -4.82 11.65 5.43
C ARG A 56 -5.86 10.90 4.60
N PRO A 57 -6.96 11.54 4.19
CA PRO A 57 -7.95 10.85 3.35
C PRO A 57 -7.31 10.42 2.02
N ASN A 58 -7.63 9.21 1.59
CA ASN A 58 -7.14 8.69 0.31
C ASN A 58 -7.60 9.59 -0.84
N LYS A 59 -6.69 9.89 -1.75
CA LYS A 59 -7.03 10.59 -2.99
C LYS A 59 -7.86 9.67 -3.87
N PRO A 60 -9.05 10.09 -4.34
CA PRO A 60 -9.78 9.35 -5.36
C PRO A 60 -8.96 9.36 -6.66
N ARG A 61 -9.10 8.28 -7.42
CA ARG A 61 -8.43 8.04 -8.70
C ARG A 61 -9.03 8.85 -9.83
#